data_AF-A0A9E4RS66-F1
#
_entry.id   AF-A0A9E4RS66-F1
#
_cell.length_a   1.000
_cell.length_b   1.000
_cell.length_c   1.000
_cell.angle_alpha   90.00
_cell.angle_beta   90.00
_cell.angle_gamma   90.00
#
_symmetry.space_group_name_H-M   'P 1'
#
loop_
_entity.id
_entity.type
_entity.pdbx_description
1 polymer ?
#
loop_
_entity_poly.entity_id
_entity_poly.type
_entity_poly.pdbx_seq_one_letter_code
_entity_poly.pdbx_strand_id
1 'polypeptide(L)'
;MARFSFKRKRLSFSEMTNRVPAAVDPLDFLGAGRTGSRDAFAQIHGAVHGALSEVERSISSLFERLRPDGNISDRMVLEANAELRTELARANTFADVKRDEMLISMSSKLESLFIQRLVVAPEEEPPVRRWTALGDRAIRRDLPMVSEPNHSNLDVSPNDRKKRLNKWKGETDEYLETVCLNHVGEVINGLLEELNEYSASWTDLIVDLRRLSSSGGRLFQEVTDAESWSFDSDDPTVKNLLTGEQAQDIAMRILSRFQLGNQDLVDIADMVHESLAGKPVYGTNRVDALELQELLARATAQKIRSTVSIDT
;
A
#
# COMPACT_ATOMS: atom_id res chain seq x y z
N MET A 1 7.54 37.40 -27.20
CA MET A 1 7.67 37.13 -25.75
C MET A 1 8.39 35.79 -25.58
N ALA A 2 9.59 35.77 -25.02
CA ALA A 2 10.33 34.54 -24.77
C ALA A 2 9.68 33.79 -23.58
N ARG A 3 9.20 32.57 -23.81
CA ARG A 3 8.76 31.67 -22.74
C ARG A 3 10.01 31.15 -22.02
N PHE A 4 10.36 31.77 -20.89
CA PHE A 4 11.30 31.18 -19.95
C PHE A 4 10.65 29.92 -19.34
N SER A 5 10.95 28.77 -19.92
CA SER A 5 10.72 27.49 -19.27
C SER A 5 11.73 27.38 -18.13
N PHE A 6 11.34 27.82 -16.94
CA PHE A 6 12.01 27.41 -15.71
C PHE A 6 11.77 25.91 -15.55
N LYS A 7 12.59 25.08 -16.21
CA LYS A 7 12.72 23.67 -15.82
C LYS A 7 13.16 23.70 -14.36
N ARG A 8 12.25 23.37 -13.44
CA ARG A 8 12.62 23.11 -12.04
C ARG A 8 13.79 22.13 -12.08
N LYS A 9 14.95 22.56 -11.58
CA LYS A 9 16.13 21.70 -11.47
C LYS A 9 15.68 20.46 -10.69
N ARG A 10 15.76 19.29 -11.34
CA ARG A 10 15.47 18.02 -10.68
C ARG A 10 16.52 17.85 -9.59
N LEU A 11 16.04 17.45 -8.41
CA LEU A 11 16.94 17.19 -7.30
C LEU A 11 17.69 15.89 -7.58
N SER A 12 18.94 15.87 -7.16
CA SER A 12 19.81 14.71 -7.13
C SER A 12 19.28 13.65 -6.15
N PHE A 13 19.67 12.38 -6.30
CA PHE A 13 19.29 11.33 -5.34
C PHE A 13 19.74 11.71 -3.93
N SER A 14 21.00 12.16 -3.78
CA SER A 14 21.54 12.67 -2.53
C SER A 14 20.73 13.86 -1.99
N GLU A 15 20.36 14.84 -2.83
CA GLU A 15 19.53 15.98 -2.43
C GLU A 15 18.13 15.55 -1.96
N MET A 16 17.58 14.46 -2.52
CA MET A 16 16.27 13.91 -2.16
C MET A 16 16.23 13.25 -0.78
N THR A 17 17.36 12.75 -0.27
CA THR A 17 17.47 12.07 1.04
C THR A 17 16.88 12.91 2.19
N ASN A 18 17.04 14.24 2.15
CA ASN A 18 16.53 15.16 3.18
C ASN A 18 15.14 15.74 2.85
N ARG A 19 14.52 15.30 1.75
CA ARG A 19 13.25 15.82 1.23
C ARG A 19 12.15 14.79 1.26
N VAL A 20 12.50 13.51 1.10
CA VAL A 20 11.54 12.41 1.16
C VAL A 20 11.31 12.00 2.62
N PRO A 21 10.06 11.69 3.00
CA PRO A 21 9.76 11.20 4.35
C PRO A 21 10.27 9.77 4.54
N ALA A 22 10.82 9.49 5.73
CA ALA A 22 11.01 8.13 6.21
C ALA A 22 9.71 7.64 6.87
N ALA A 23 8.71 7.32 6.06
CA ALA A 23 7.41 6.85 6.56
C ALA A 23 7.52 5.43 7.14
N VAL A 24 6.91 5.20 8.30
CA VAL A 24 6.84 3.87 8.94
C VAL A 24 5.97 2.92 8.10
N ASP A 25 4.83 3.42 7.63
CA ASP A 25 3.99 2.75 6.63
C ASP A 25 3.86 3.67 5.39
N PRO A 26 4.43 3.28 4.23
CA PRO A 26 4.37 4.10 3.03
C PRO A 26 3.00 4.12 2.35
N LEU A 27 2.05 3.33 2.83
CA LEU A 27 0.67 3.22 2.34
C LEU A 27 -0.35 3.77 3.33
N ASP A 28 0.08 4.41 4.42
CA ASP A 28 -0.80 4.98 5.45
C ASP A 28 -1.81 5.97 4.85
N PHE A 29 -1.42 6.67 3.79
CA PHE A 29 -2.28 7.58 3.06
C PHE A 29 -3.59 6.95 2.53
N LEU A 30 -3.63 5.64 2.28
CA LEU A 30 -4.84 4.93 1.80
C LEU A 30 -5.98 4.90 2.82
N GLY A 31 -5.69 5.11 4.10
CA GLY A 31 -6.72 5.22 5.15
C GLY A 31 -7.54 6.51 5.10
N ALA A 32 -8.37 6.71 6.13
CA ALA A 32 -9.31 7.83 6.26
C ALA A 32 -8.66 9.21 6.56
N GLY A 33 -7.40 9.41 6.19
CA GLY A 33 -6.66 10.65 6.38
C GLY A 33 -7.00 11.74 5.36
N ARG A 34 -6.64 12.99 5.69
CA ARG A 34 -6.67 14.17 4.79
C ARG A 34 -5.44 14.25 3.87
N THR A 35 -4.81 13.12 3.58
CA THR A 35 -3.56 13.07 2.82
C THR A 35 -3.83 13.34 1.35
N GLY A 36 -3.16 14.36 0.79
CA GLY A 36 -3.26 14.69 -0.63
C GLY A 36 -2.37 13.81 -1.51
N SER A 37 -2.63 13.80 -2.82
CA SER A 37 -1.84 13.02 -3.80
C SER A 37 -0.34 13.37 -3.79
N ARG A 38 0.01 14.62 -3.47
CA ARG A 38 1.41 15.05 -3.33
C ARG A 38 2.11 14.35 -2.17
N ASP A 39 1.42 14.21 -1.05
CA ASP A 39 1.98 13.61 0.17
C ASP A 39 2.05 12.09 0.03
N ALA A 40 1.03 11.48 -0.58
CA ALA A 40 1.04 10.07 -0.97
C ALA A 40 2.23 9.76 -1.90
N PHE A 41 2.45 10.58 -2.93
CA PHE A 41 3.63 10.46 -3.79
C PHE A 41 4.94 10.55 -2.99
N ALA A 42 5.04 11.48 -2.04
CA ALA A 42 6.22 11.63 -1.21
C ALA A 42 6.47 10.40 -0.32
N GLN A 43 5.42 9.78 0.23
CA GLN A 43 5.52 8.54 1.00
C GLN A 43 6.03 7.37 0.16
N ILE A 44 5.45 7.17 -1.04
CA ILE A 44 5.92 6.13 -1.98
C ILE A 44 7.37 6.39 -2.40
N HIS A 45 7.71 7.64 -2.73
CA HIS A 45 9.06 8.01 -3.09
C HIS A 45 10.05 7.77 -1.94
N GLY A 46 9.69 8.14 -0.72
CA GLY A 46 10.52 7.89 0.46
C GLY A 46 10.80 6.41 0.70
N ALA A 47 9.83 5.54 0.46
CA ALA A 47 9.99 4.10 0.61
C ALA A 47 11.02 3.52 -0.37
N VAL A 48 10.90 3.85 -1.66
CA VAL A 48 11.82 3.35 -2.70
C VAL A 48 13.20 3.99 -2.54
N HIS A 49 13.27 5.28 -2.20
CA HIS A 49 14.53 5.98 -1.92
C HIS A 49 15.26 5.35 -0.72
N GLY A 50 14.52 5.09 0.37
CA GLY A 50 15.03 4.40 1.55
C GLY A 50 15.67 3.04 1.22
N ALA A 51 15.04 2.25 0.35
CA ALA A 51 15.58 0.96 -0.10
C ALA A 51 16.91 1.09 -0.87
N LEU A 52 17.15 2.22 -1.52
CA LEU A 52 18.38 2.49 -2.27
C LEU A 52 19.48 3.17 -1.45
N SER A 53 19.20 3.53 -0.19
CA SER A 53 20.14 4.28 0.65
C SER A 53 21.43 3.52 0.96
N GLU A 54 21.39 2.18 1.05
CA GLU A 54 22.60 1.37 1.26
C GLU A 54 23.51 1.39 0.02
N VAL A 55 22.91 1.32 -1.17
CA VAL A 55 23.63 1.40 -2.45
C VAL A 55 24.32 2.76 -2.59
N GLU A 56 23.62 3.86 -2.26
CA GLU A 56 24.20 5.20 -2.25
C GLU A 56 25.40 5.32 -1.32
N ARG A 57 25.34 4.75 -0.11
CA ARG A 57 26.46 4.76 0.85
C ARG A 57 27.67 3.97 0.34
N SER A 58 27.43 2.82 -0.29
CA SER A 58 28.49 2.00 -0.89
C SER A 58 29.18 2.73 -2.04
N ILE A 59 28.41 3.36 -2.93
CA ILE A 59 28.90 4.19 -4.02
C ILE A 59 29.68 5.41 -3.50
N SER A 60 29.15 6.10 -2.48
CA SER A 60 29.83 7.21 -1.84
C SER A 60 31.18 6.78 -1.25
N SER A 61 31.25 5.61 -0.61
CA SER A 61 32.49 5.03 -0.09
C SER A 61 33.50 4.69 -1.19
N LEU A 62 33.02 4.23 -2.35
CA LEU A 62 33.86 4.01 -3.53
C LEU A 62 34.52 5.30 -4.01
N PHE A 63 33.77 6.39 -4.14
CA PHE A 63 34.32 7.68 -4.55
C PHE A 63 35.28 8.27 -3.51
N GLU A 64 35.08 7.99 -2.22
CA GLU A 64 36.01 8.37 -1.16
C GLU A 64 37.36 7.63 -1.24
N ARG A 65 37.44 6.43 -1.83
CA ARG A 65 38.72 5.76 -2.08
C ARG A 65 39.49 6.36 -3.24
N LEU A 66 38.79 6.90 -4.24
CA LEU A 66 39.38 7.52 -5.43
C LEU A 66 39.79 8.98 -5.23
N ARG A 67 40.07 9.40 -3.98
CA ARG A 67 40.32 10.80 -3.60
C ARG A 67 41.20 11.57 -4.59
N PRO A 68 40.88 12.84 -4.88
CA PRO A 68 41.63 13.66 -5.84
C PRO A 68 43.14 13.72 -5.57
N ASP A 69 43.53 13.74 -4.30
CA ASP A 69 44.92 13.91 -3.87
C ASP A 69 45.64 12.56 -3.61
N GLY A 70 44.95 11.43 -3.76
CA GLY A 70 45.52 10.09 -3.53
C GLY A 70 46.32 9.57 -4.71
N ASN A 71 47.13 8.54 -4.50
CA ASN A 71 47.71 7.79 -5.61
C ASN A 71 46.63 6.90 -6.24
N ILE A 72 46.55 6.87 -7.57
CA ILE A 72 45.60 6.02 -8.31
C ILE A 72 46.40 5.06 -9.19
N SER A 73 46.17 3.77 -8.97
CA SER A 73 46.69 2.71 -9.84
C SER A 73 45.61 2.24 -10.83
N ASP A 74 46.03 1.63 -11.93
CA ASP A 74 45.11 1.07 -12.92
C ASP A 74 44.16 0.02 -12.32
N ARG A 75 44.71 -0.84 -11.47
CA ARG A 75 43.93 -1.82 -10.71
C ARG A 75 42.80 -1.18 -9.90
N MET A 76 43.08 -0.07 -9.19
CA MET A 76 42.05 0.62 -8.40
C MET A 76 40.92 1.16 -9.26
N VAL A 77 41.22 1.65 -10.47
CA VAL A 77 40.20 2.17 -11.39
C VAL A 77 39.36 1.04 -11.99
N LEU A 78 39.98 -0.09 -12.33
CA LEU A 78 39.27 -1.29 -12.79
C LEU A 78 38.35 -1.85 -11.70
N GLU A 79 38.85 -1.97 -10.46
CA GLU A 79 38.06 -2.41 -9.31
C GLU A 79 36.90 -1.45 -9.03
N ALA A 80 37.13 -0.14 -9.04
CA ALA A 80 36.06 0.85 -8.86
C ALA A 80 35.00 0.77 -9.97
N ASN A 81 35.36 0.61 -11.24
CA ASN A 81 34.36 0.41 -12.29
C ASN A 81 33.55 -0.87 -12.09
N ALA A 82 34.21 -1.97 -11.72
CA ALA A 82 33.53 -3.24 -11.46
C ALA A 82 32.57 -3.12 -10.28
N GLU A 83 33.03 -2.58 -9.15
CA GLU A 83 32.20 -2.33 -7.97
C GLU A 83 31.03 -1.41 -8.28
N LEU A 84 31.26 -0.31 -9.02
CA LEU A 84 30.18 0.60 -9.40
C LEU A 84 29.11 -0.11 -10.23
N ARG A 85 29.50 -0.88 -11.26
CA ARG A 85 28.53 -1.66 -12.06
C ARG A 85 27.73 -2.63 -11.19
N THR A 86 28.38 -3.29 -10.24
CA THR A 86 27.72 -4.17 -9.28
C THR A 86 26.71 -3.41 -8.42
N GLU A 87 27.04 -2.21 -7.93
CA GLU A 87 26.12 -1.39 -7.14
C GLU A 87 24.95 -0.83 -7.98
N LEU A 88 25.18 -0.44 -9.23
CA LEU A 88 24.10 -0.01 -10.14
C LEU A 88 23.13 -1.16 -10.45
N ALA A 89 23.65 -2.38 -10.64
CA ALA A 89 22.80 -3.57 -10.80
C ALA A 89 22.01 -3.86 -9.51
N ARG A 90 22.67 -3.78 -8.35
CA ARG A 90 22.04 -3.97 -7.03
C ARG A 90 20.93 -2.95 -6.76
N ALA A 91 21.09 -1.70 -7.21
CA ALA A 91 20.05 -0.68 -7.12
C ALA A 91 18.75 -1.13 -7.77
N ASN A 92 18.80 -1.69 -8.98
CA ASN A 92 17.60 -2.20 -9.65
C ASN A 92 16.98 -3.35 -8.87
N THR A 93 17.78 -4.32 -8.41
CA THR A 93 17.28 -5.43 -7.60
C THR A 93 16.60 -4.97 -6.31
N PHE A 94 17.17 -4.02 -5.59
CA PHE A 94 16.56 -3.50 -4.35
C PHE A 94 15.28 -2.72 -4.64
N ALA A 95 15.24 -1.95 -5.72
CA ALA A 95 14.04 -1.23 -6.12
C ALA A 95 12.93 -2.18 -6.60
N ASP A 96 13.25 -3.25 -7.33
CA ASP A 96 12.32 -4.32 -7.72
C ASP A 96 11.71 -5.00 -6.49
N VAL A 97 12.56 -5.46 -5.55
CA VAL A 97 12.10 -6.09 -4.31
C VAL A 97 11.18 -5.15 -3.52
N LYS A 98 11.56 -3.86 -3.43
CA LYS A 98 10.72 -2.89 -2.70
C LYS A 98 9.41 -2.62 -3.42
N ARG A 99 9.40 -2.55 -4.75
CA ARG A 99 8.17 -2.44 -5.54
C ARG A 99 7.25 -3.61 -5.25
N ASP A 100 7.75 -4.84 -5.34
CA ASP A 100 6.93 -6.05 -5.16
C ASP A 100 6.37 -6.14 -3.74
N GLU A 101 7.17 -5.82 -2.71
CA GLU A 101 6.73 -5.72 -1.32
C GLU A 101 5.59 -4.69 -1.17
N MET A 102 5.72 -3.53 -1.81
CA MET A 102 4.69 -2.48 -1.77
C MET A 102 3.41 -2.91 -2.49
N LEU A 103 3.50 -3.57 -3.64
CA LEU A 103 2.33 -4.05 -4.37
C LEU A 103 1.55 -5.10 -3.57
N ILE A 104 2.25 -6.04 -2.93
CA ILE A 104 1.63 -7.04 -2.04
C ILE A 104 0.94 -6.35 -0.86
N SER A 105 1.62 -5.40 -0.22
CA SER A 105 1.08 -4.66 0.93
C SER A 105 -0.12 -3.79 0.55
N MET A 106 -0.12 -3.21 -0.66
CA MET A 106 -1.22 -2.44 -1.21
C MET A 106 -2.47 -3.29 -1.37
N SER A 107 -2.35 -4.48 -1.97
CA SER A 107 -3.47 -5.40 -2.16
C SER A 107 -4.11 -5.77 -0.82
N SER A 108 -3.33 -6.28 0.14
CA SER A 108 -3.83 -6.65 1.48
C SER A 108 -4.51 -5.49 2.22
N LYS A 109 -3.93 -4.28 2.12
CA LYS A 109 -4.50 -3.08 2.75
C LYS A 109 -5.80 -2.65 2.08
N LEU A 110 -5.87 -2.69 0.75
CA LEU A 110 -7.08 -2.37 0.01
C LEU A 110 -8.19 -3.38 0.27
N GLU A 111 -7.88 -4.67 0.39
CA GLU A 111 -8.90 -5.68 0.72
C GLU A 111 -9.48 -5.45 2.12
N SER A 112 -8.62 -5.13 3.09
CA SER A 112 -9.05 -4.77 4.45
C SER A 112 -9.96 -3.54 4.42
N LEU A 113 -9.58 -2.48 3.69
CA LEU A 113 -10.41 -1.29 3.51
C LEU A 113 -11.72 -1.59 2.79
N PHE A 114 -11.72 -2.51 1.83
CA PHE A 114 -12.91 -2.97 1.11
C PHE A 114 -13.92 -3.58 2.08
N ILE A 115 -13.48 -4.54 2.90
CA ILE A 115 -14.32 -5.19 3.91
C ILE A 115 -14.85 -4.17 4.92
N GLN A 116 -13.97 -3.35 5.50
CA GLN A 116 -14.37 -2.32 6.47
C GLN A 116 -15.44 -1.39 5.89
N ARG A 117 -15.31 -1.04 4.61
CA ARG A 117 -16.25 -0.14 3.96
C ARG A 117 -17.61 -0.79 3.70
N LEU A 118 -17.64 -2.08 3.34
CA LEU A 118 -18.89 -2.84 3.21
C LEU A 118 -19.68 -2.86 4.53
N VAL A 119 -19.00 -2.88 5.67
CA VAL A 119 -19.63 -2.89 6.99
C VAL A 119 -20.21 -1.52 7.36
N VAL A 120 -19.45 -0.44 7.15
CA VAL A 120 -19.83 0.89 7.65
C VAL A 120 -20.71 1.69 6.70
N ALA A 121 -20.42 1.62 5.40
CA ALA A 121 -21.10 2.47 4.42
C ALA A 121 -21.12 1.80 3.03
N PRO A 122 -21.83 0.66 2.90
CA PRO A 122 -21.96 -0.03 1.61
C PRO A 122 -22.64 0.81 0.53
N GLU A 123 -23.40 1.82 0.95
CA GLU A 123 -24.17 2.70 0.06
C GLU A 123 -23.36 3.87 -0.51
N GLU A 124 -22.19 4.17 0.06
CA GLU A 124 -21.35 5.29 -0.38
C GLU A 124 -20.41 4.89 -1.54
N GLU A 125 -20.05 5.85 -2.39
CA GLU A 125 -19.03 5.61 -3.42
C GLU A 125 -17.68 5.24 -2.75
N PRO A 126 -16.90 4.34 -3.37
CA PRO A 126 -15.60 3.97 -2.84
C PRO A 126 -14.65 5.17 -2.93
N PRO A 127 -13.88 5.50 -1.87
CA PRO A 127 -13.07 6.73 -1.79
C PRO A 127 -11.76 6.65 -2.59
N VAL A 128 -11.77 5.98 -3.75
CA VAL A 128 -10.59 5.65 -4.56
C VAL A 128 -10.26 6.74 -5.60
N ARG A 129 -11.26 7.50 -6.07
CA ARG A 129 -11.09 8.53 -7.11
C ARG A 129 -10.05 9.60 -6.75
N ARG A 130 -9.86 9.88 -5.45
CA ARG A 130 -8.92 10.91 -4.96
C ARG A 130 -7.46 10.62 -5.33
N TRP A 131 -7.13 9.38 -5.68
CA TRP A 131 -5.78 8.94 -5.99
C TRP A 131 -5.42 8.94 -7.48
N THR A 132 -6.40 9.13 -8.36
CA THR A 132 -6.21 9.15 -9.81
C THR A 132 -5.11 10.13 -10.26
N ALA A 133 -4.99 11.27 -9.57
CA ALA A 133 -3.96 12.28 -9.82
C ALA A 133 -2.52 11.83 -9.49
N LEU A 134 -2.31 10.65 -8.90
CA LEU A 134 -0.97 10.06 -8.76
C LEU A 134 -0.40 9.68 -10.13
N GLY A 135 -1.24 9.31 -11.10
CA GLY A 135 -0.82 8.92 -12.45
C GLY A 135 -0.04 10.01 -13.18
N ASP A 136 -0.37 11.28 -12.95
CA ASP A 136 0.35 12.43 -13.49
C ASP A 136 1.84 12.49 -13.09
N ARG A 137 2.21 11.74 -12.03
CA ARG A 137 3.57 11.69 -11.47
C ARG A 137 4.32 10.40 -11.86
N ALA A 138 3.63 9.39 -12.39
CA ALA A 138 4.18 8.09 -12.79
C ALA A 138 4.81 8.16 -14.19
N ILE A 139 5.94 8.88 -14.29
CA ILE A 139 6.62 9.10 -15.58
C ILE A 139 7.82 8.16 -15.70
N ARG A 140 7.74 7.20 -16.63
CA ARG A 140 8.86 6.35 -17.02
C ARG A 140 9.90 7.15 -17.81
N ARG A 141 11.17 6.94 -17.49
CA ARG A 141 12.31 7.61 -18.12
C ARG A 141 13.38 6.59 -18.51
N ASP A 142 14.12 6.91 -19.56
CA ASP A 142 15.31 6.15 -19.92
C ASP A 142 16.39 6.35 -18.85
N LEU A 143 17.11 5.26 -18.53
CA LEU A 143 18.22 5.32 -17.60
C LEU A 143 19.38 6.09 -18.24
N PRO A 144 19.97 7.07 -17.53
CA PRO A 144 21.13 7.80 -18.04
C PRO A 144 22.35 6.86 -18.12
N MET A 145 23.25 7.15 -19.05
CA MET A 145 24.52 6.42 -19.14
C MET A 145 25.48 6.90 -18.06
N VAL A 146 26.04 5.96 -17.29
CA VAL A 146 27.13 6.24 -16.35
C VAL A 146 28.46 5.96 -17.04
N SER A 147 29.38 6.92 -17.04
CA SER A 147 30.69 6.74 -17.67
C SER A 147 31.55 5.69 -16.96
N GLU A 148 32.51 5.12 -17.69
CA GLU A 148 33.46 4.14 -17.18
C GLU A 148 34.90 4.66 -17.40
N PRO A 149 35.38 5.56 -16.53
CA PRO A 149 36.71 6.14 -16.69
C PRO A 149 37.79 5.07 -16.54
N ASN A 150 38.81 5.10 -17.40
CA ASN A 150 40.00 4.27 -17.27
C ASN A 150 41.11 5.00 -16.46
N HIS A 151 42.24 4.33 -16.22
CA HIS A 151 43.36 4.92 -15.49
C HIS A 151 43.83 6.24 -16.08
N SER A 152 44.03 6.34 -17.39
CA SER A 152 44.44 7.59 -18.06
C SER A 152 43.42 8.72 -17.91
N ASN A 153 42.14 8.39 -17.67
CA ASN A 153 41.12 9.37 -17.36
C ASN A 153 41.23 9.90 -15.92
N LEU A 154 41.83 9.18 -14.99
CA LEU A 154 41.93 9.60 -13.58
C LEU A 154 43.37 9.97 -13.18
N ASP A 155 44.38 9.52 -13.91
CA ASP A 155 45.79 9.88 -13.73
C ASP A 155 46.11 11.24 -14.36
N VAL A 156 45.49 12.27 -13.79
CA VAL A 156 45.65 13.67 -14.17
C VAL A 156 45.89 14.53 -12.93
N SER A 157 46.09 15.84 -13.14
CA SER A 157 46.23 16.79 -12.04
C SER A 157 45.09 16.63 -11.01
N PRO A 158 45.34 16.83 -9.70
CA PRO A 158 44.31 16.67 -8.67
C PRO A 158 43.04 17.49 -8.95
N ASN A 159 43.20 18.69 -9.52
CA ASN A 159 42.08 19.55 -9.91
C ASN A 159 41.23 18.96 -11.04
N ASP A 160 41.85 18.40 -12.07
CA ASP A 160 41.11 17.78 -13.18
C ASP A 160 40.51 16.44 -12.77
N ARG A 161 41.21 15.68 -11.94
CA ARG A 161 40.70 14.45 -11.34
C ARG A 161 39.45 14.73 -10.51
N LYS A 162 39.49 15.74 -9.64
CA LYS A 162 38.31 16.19 -8.87
C LYS A 162 37.12 16.51 -9.77
N LYS A 163 37.33 17.22 -10.89
CA LYS A 163 36.26 17.52 -11.85
C LYS A 163 35.68 16.25 -12.49
N ARG A 164 36.55 15.31 -12.89
CA ARG A 164 36.14 14.04 -13.52
C ARG A 164 35.38 13.14 -12.54
N LEU A 165 35.86 13.02 -11.30
CA LEU A 165 35.17 12.29 -10.23
C LEU A 165 33.81 12.92 -9.88
N ASN A 166 33.74 14.26 -9.79
CA ASN A 166 32.47 14.94 -9.55
C ASN A 166 31.47 14.72 -10.69
N LYS A 167 31.94 14.70 -11.94
CA LYS A 167 31.09 14.37 -13.10
C LYS A 167 30.58 12.93 -12.99
N TRP A 168 31.47 11.98 -12.74
CA TRP A 168 31.12 10.56 -12.62
C TRP A 168 30.15 10.29 -11.45
N LYS A 169 30.37 10.94 -10.31
CA LYS A 169 29.46 10.93 -9.17
C LYS A 169 28.09 11.53 -9.54
N GLY A 170 28.07 12.65 -10.28
CA GLY A 170 26.83 13.27 -10.75
C GLY A 170 26.03 12.37 -11.70
N GLU A 171 26.70 11.70 -12.65
CA GLU A 171 26.06 10.74 -13.55
C GLU A 171 25.46 9.55 -12.77
N THR A 172 26.20 9.06 -11.78
CA THR A 172 25.74 7.96 -10.92
C THR A 172 24.55 8.36 -10.05
N ASP A 173 24.59 9.57 -9.46
CA ASP A 173 23.49 10.09 -8.66
C ASP A 173 22.22 10.31 -9.51
N GLU A 174 22.36 10.81 -10.74
CA GLU A 174 21.25 10.93 -11.69
C GLU A 174 20.68 9.56 -12.10
N TYR A 175 21.53 8.55 -12.25
CA TYR A 175 21.12 7.17 -12.48
C TYR A 175 20.26 6.65 -11.33
N LEU A 176 20.73 6.76 -10.08
CA LEU A 176 20.01 6.28 -8.90
C LEU A 176 18.65 6.97 -8.75
N GLU A 177 18.58 8.29 -8.93
CA GLU A 177 17.33 9.05 -8.89
C GLU A 177 16.37 8.64 -10.01
N THR A 178 16.89 8.25 -11.18
CA THR A 178 16.06 7.78 -12.30
C THR A 178 15.55 6.36 -12.07
N VAL A 179 16.38 5.45 -11.53
CA VAL A 179 15.93 4.14 -11.05
C VAL A 179 14.82 4.31 -10.00
N CYS A 180 15.05 5.16 -9.00
CA CYS A 180 14.08 5.42 -7.93
C CYS A 180 12.73 5.90 -8.50
N LEU A 181 12.71 6.97 -9.29
CA LEU A 181 11.46 7.51 -9.83
C LEU A 181 10.75 6.56 -10.81
N ASN A 182 11.49 5.74 -11.55
CA ASN A 182 10.87 4.73 -12.43
C ASN A 182 10.09 3.70 -11.60
N HIS A 183 10.70 3.16 -10.54
CA HIS A 183 10.04 2.20 -9.65
C HIS A 183 8.90 2.82 -8.84
N VAL A 184 9.03 4.08 -8.42
CA VAL A 184 7.90 4.85 -7.86
C VAL A 184 6.74 4.92 -8.85
N GLY A 185 7.03 5.14 -10.14
CA GLY A 185 6.03 5.13 -11.19
C GLY A 185 5.36 3.76 -11.36
N GLU A 186 6.12 2.67 -11.30
CA GLU A 186 5.59 1.31 -11.35
C GLU A 186 4.66 1.01 -10.16
N VAL A 187 5.07 1.35 -8.94
CA VAL A 187 4.25 1.23 -7.73
C VAL A 187 2.94 2.03 -7.86
N ILE A 188 3.02 3.26 -8.37
CA ILE A 188 1.82 4.10 -8.60
C ILE A 188 0.89 3.47 -9.64
N ASN A 189 1.44 2.95 -10.73
CA ASN A 189 0.62 2.31 -11.77
C ASN A 189 -0.08 1.07 -11.23
N GLY A 190 0.64 0.21 -10.50
CA GLY A 190 0.03 -0.95 -9.84
C GLY A 190 -1.05 -0.56 -8.83
N LEU A 191 -0.84 0.50 -8.05
CA LEU A 191 -1.88 1.04 -7.17
C LEU A 191 -3.12 1.48 -7.96
N LEU A 192 -2.94 2.19 -9.08
CA LEU A 192 -4.07 2.66 -9.89
C LEU A 192 -4.84 1.49 -10.53
N GLU A 193 -4.15 0.42 -10.93
CA GLU A 193 -4.76 -0.82 -11.39
C GLU A 193 -5.61 -1.46 -10.29
N GLU A 194 -5.05 -1.66 -9.10
CA GLU A 194 -5.77 -2.19 -7.93
C GLU A 194 -6.99 -1.33 -7.55
N LEU A 195 -6.87 0.00 -7.57
CA LEU A 195 -7.98 0.91 -7.28
C LEU A 195 -9.10 0.84 -8.33
N ASN A 196 -8.76 0.57 -9.60
CA ASN A 196 -9.75 0.35 -10.65
C ASN A 196 -10.50 -0.97 -10.43
N GLU A 197 -9.78 -2.06 -10.11
CA GLU A 197 -10.39 -3.35 -9.80
C GLU A 197 -11.28 -3.28 -8.55
N TYR A 198 -10.79 -2.60 -7.50
CA TYR A 198 -11.57 -2.27 -6.31
C TYR A 198 -12.87 -1.57 -6.70
N SER A 199 -12.80 -0.48 -7.49
CA SER A 199 -13.97 0.33 -7.83
C SER A 199 -15.00 -0.43 -8.67
N ALA A 200 -14.53 -1.23 -9.62
CA ALA A 200 -15.40 -2.06 -10.46
C ALA A 200 -16.12 -3.10 -9.60
N SER A 201 -15.36 -3.84 -8.78
CA SER A 201 -15.89 -4.88 -7.91
C SER A 201 -16.86 -4.34 -6.87
N TRP A 202 -16.59 -3.14 -6.33
CA TRP A 202 -17.49 -2.46 -5.40
C TRP A 202 -18.87 -2.23 -6.02
N THR A 203 -18.90 -1.73 -7.25
CA THR A 203 -20.14 -1.40 -7.96
C THR A 203 -20.97 -2.65 -8.19
N ASP A 204 -20.34 -3.73 -8.64
CA ASP A 204 -21.02 -5.01 -8.91
C ASP A 204 -21.50 -5.68 -7.61
N LEU A 205 -20.63 -5.77 -6.60
CA LEU A 205 -20.93 -6.44 -5.34
C LEU A 205 -22.05 -5.73 -4.56
N ILE A 206 -22.07 -4.40 -4.52
CA ILE A 206 -23.12 -3.66 -3.80
C ILE A 206 -24.49 -3.91 -4.43
N VAL A 207 -24.58 -4.01 -5.76
CA VAL A 207 -25.83 -4.35 -6.44
C VAL A 207 -26.32 -5.74 -6.01
N ASP A 208 -25.43 -6.72 -5.96
CA ASP A 208 -25.77 -8.08 -5.52
C ASP A 208 -26.15 -8.15 -4.04
N LEU A 209 -25.38 -7.52 -3.16
CA LEU A 209 -25.67 -7.48 -1.72
C LEU A 209 -27.00 -6.78 -1.42
N ARG A 210 -27.31 -5.68 -2.12
CA ARG A 210 -28.62 -5.01 -2.00
C ARG A 210 -29.77 -5.90 -2.46
N ARG A 211 -29.59 -6.65 -3.55
CA ARG A 211 -30.58 -7.62 -4.03
C ARG A 211 -30.80 -8.72 -3.00
N LEU A 212 -29.74 -9.29 -2.44
CA LEU A 212 -29.80 -10.31 -1.39
C LEU A 212 -30.50 -9.79 -0.13
N SER A 213 -30.13 -8.59 0.33
CA SER A 213 -30.79 -7.93 1.47
C SER A 213 -32.27 -7.67 1.22
N SER A 214 -32.64 -7.16 0.04
CA SER A 214 -34.03 -6.82 -0.30
C SER A 214 -34.90 -8.06 -0.49
N SER A 215 -34.31 -9.16 -0.98
CA SER A 215 -34.99 -10.44 -1.12
C SER A 215 -35.23 -11.15 0.21
N GLY A 216 -34.69 -10.62 1.30
CA GLY A 216 -34.67 -11.29 2.60
C GLY A 216 -33.93 -12.62 2.48
N GLY A 217 -32.62 -12.58 2.25
CA GLY A 217 -31.80 -13.80 2.15
C GLY A 217 -31.94 -14.73 3.36
N ARG A 218 -31.46 -15.97 3.24
CA ARG A 218 -31.65 -17.03 4.24
C ARG A 218 -31.36 -16.59 5.68
N LEU A 219 -30.23 -15.93 5.91
CA LEU A 219 -29.86 -15.45 7.25
C LEU A 219 -30.84 -14.39 7.77
N PHE A 220 -31.32 -13.50 6.90
CA PHE A 220 -32.33 -12.50 7.27
C PHE A 220 -33.66 -13.17 7.63
N GLN A 221 -34.07 -14.20 6.88
CA GLN A 221 -35.27 -14.99 7.20
C GLN A 221 -35.12 -15.70 8.55
N GLU A 222 -33.99 -16.36 8.80
CA GLU A 222 -33.72 -17.03 10.09
C GLU A 222 -33.73 -16.05 11.28
N VAL A 223 -33.31 -14.79 11.08
CA VAL A 223 -33.31 -13.77 12.14
C VAL A 223 -34.68 -13.11 12.33
N THR A 224 -35.41 -12.84 11.23
CA THR A 224 -36.70 -12.12 11.27
C THR A 224 -37.91 -13.01 11.46
N ASP A 225 -37.77 -14.32 11.31
CA ASP A 225 -38.79 -15.28 11.67
C ASP A 225 -38.70 -15.65 13.17
N ALA A 226 -39.69 -15.22 13.95
CA ALA A 226 -39.75 -15.51 15.37
C ALA A 226 -39.89 -17.03 15.66
N GLU A 227 -40.42 -17.82 14.73
CA GLU A 227 -40.55 -19.27 14.86
C GLU A 227 -39.20 -19.99 14.69
N SER A 228 -38.24 -19.35 14.04
CA SER A 228 -36.89 -19.87 13.86
C SER A 228 -36.00 -19.71 15.11
N TRP A 229 -36.43 -18.91 16.10
CA TRP A 229 -35.70 -18.72 17.36
C TRP A 229 -36.06 -19.81 18.37
N SER A 230 -35.08 -20.65 18.71
CA SER A 230 -35.21 -21.65 19.77
C SER A 230 -34.16 -21.42 20.87
N PHE A 231 -34.60 -21.55 22.12
CA PHE A 231 -33.73 -21.43 23.29
C PHE A 231 -33.52 -22.80 23.90
N ASP A 232 -32.29 -23.31 23.79
CA ASP A 232 -31.84 -24.48 24.54
C ASP A 232 -31.62 -24.07 25.99
N SER A 233 -32.70 -24.07 26.76
CA SER A 233 -32.68 -23.93 28.22
C SER A 233 -33.42 -25.10 28.87
N ASP A 234 -32.80 -25.66 29.90
CA ASP A 234 -33.43 -26.66 30.78
C ASP A 234 -34.42 -26.01 31.75
N ASP A 235 -34.43 -24.68 31.86
CA ASP A 235 -35.39 -23.94 32.67
C ASP A 235 -36.66 -23.62 31.84
N PRO A 236 -37.81 -24.24 32.17
CA PRO A 236 -39.06 -23.97 31.47
C PRO A 236 -39.53 -22.52 31.63
N THR A 237 -39.07 -21.81 32.67
CA THR A 237 -39.35 -20.39 32.88
C THR A 237 -38.65 -19.52 31.83
N VAL A 238 -37.40 -19.84 31.49
CA VAL A 238 -36.62 -19.16 30.44
C VAL A 238 -37.24 -19.44 29.06
N LYS A 239 -37.62 -20.69 28.78
CA LYS A 239 -38.33 -21.06 27.54
C LYS A 239 -39.68 -20.35 27.38
N ASN A 240 -40.38 -20.06 28.48
CA ASN A 240 -41.70 -19.40 28.46
C ASN A 240 -41.62 -17.86 28.51
N LEU A 241 -40.51 -17.28 28.98
CA LEU A 241 -40.31 -15.83 29.13
C LEU A 241 -39.56 -15.16 27.97
N LEU A 242 -38.95 -15.94 27.08
CA LEU A 242 -38.29 -15.46 25.86
C LEU A 242 -39.03 -16.06 24.65
N THR A 243 -40.11 -15.42 24.25
CA THR A 243 -40.72 -15.71 22.93
C THR A 243 -39.80 -15.20 21.81
N GLY A 244 -39.94 -15.74 20.60
CA GLY A 244 -39.16 -15.27 19.45
C GLY A 244 -39.31 -13.76 19.20
N GLU A 245 -40.52 -13.22 19.43
CA GLU A 245 -40.80 -11.77 19.33
C GLU A 245 -40.01 -10.96 20.38
N GLN A 246 -40.01 -11.40 21.65
CA GLN A 246 -39.25 -10.72 22.71
C GLN A 246 -37.74 -10.77 22.45
N ALA A 247 -37.25 -11.86 21.86
CA ALA A 247 -35.86 -12.02 21.52
C ALA A 247 -35.42 -11.11 20.36
N GLN A 248 -36.27 -10.95 19.35
CA GLN A 248 -36.08 -9.97 18.29
C GLN A 248 -36.03 -8.54 18.84
N ASP A 249 -36.93 -8.20 19.75
CA ASP A 249 -36.93 -6.89 20.43
C ASP A 249 -35.62 -6.63 21.18
N ILE A 250 -35.09 -7.63 21.88
CA ILE A 250 -33.80 -7.54 22.57
C ILE A 250 -32.65 -7.40 21.57
N ALA A 251 -32.65 -8.19 20.50
CA ALA A 251 -31.64 -8.12 19.45
C ALA A 251 -31.61 -6.75 18.78
N MET A 252 -32.77 -6.18 18.45
CA MET A 252 -32.89 -4.83 17.91
C MET A 252 -32.36 -3.78 18.88
N ARG A 253 -32.59 -3.93 20.19
CA ARG A 253 -31.99 -3.06 21.21
C ARG A 253 -30.46 -3.17 21.28
N ILE A 254 -29.92 -4.38 21.21
CA ILE A 254 -28.46 -4.61 21.17
C ILE A 254 -27.87 -3.93 19.92
N LEU A 255 -28.44 -4.20 18.75
CA LEU A 255 -28.00 -3.61 17.48
C LEU A 255 -28.09 -2.08 17.49
N SER A 256 -29.17 -1.51 18.06
CA SER A 256 -29.34 -0.05 18.15
C SER A 256 -28.29 0.66 19.03
N ARG A 257 -27.71 -0.06 19.99
CA ARG A 257 -26.68 0.46 20.91
C ARG A 257 -25.27 0.11 20.50
N PHE A 258 -25.12 -0.87 19.61
CA PHE A 258 -23.83 -1.31 19.14
C PHE A 258 -23.26 -0.28 18.16
N GLN A 259 -22.08 0.25 18.49
CA GLN A 259 -21.34 1.17 17.65
C GLN A 259 -19.98 0.55 17.35
N LEU A 260 -19.66 0.38 16.08
CA LEU A 260 -18.37 -0.13 15.65
C LEU A 260 -17.33 0.99 15.72
N GLY A 261 -16.32 0.80 16.56
CA GLY A 261 -15.10 1.60 16.53
C GLY A 261 -14.18 1.17 15.39
N ASN A 262 -13.16 1.99 15.08
CA ASN A 262 -12.19 1.67 14.03
C ASN A 262 -11.45 0.35 14.28
N GLN A 263 -11.11 0.04 15.53
CA GLN A 263 -10.45 -1.22 15.86
C GLN A 263 -11.39 -2.42 15.62
N ASP A 264 -12.67 -2.26 15.91
CA ASP A 264 -13.65 -3.33 15.68
C ASP A 264 -13.79 -3.66 14.19
N LEU A 265 -13.67 -2.64 13.33
CA LEU A 265 -13.68 -2.82 11.88
C LEU A 265 -12.42 -3.53 11.37
N VAL A 266 -11.26 -3.23 11.95
CA VAL A 266 -10.01 -3.95 11.66
C VAL A 266 -10.17 -5.41 12.05
N ASP A 267 -10.62 -5.69 13.27
CA ASP A 267 -10.80 -7.06 13.76
C ASP A 267 -11.83 -7.85 12.91
N ILE A 268 -12.92 -7.20 12.47
CA ILE A 268 -13.89 -7.81 11.56
C ILE A 268 -13.26 -8.14 10.21
N ALA A 269 -12.47 -7.22 9.64
CA ALA A 269 -11.78 -7.46 8.38
C ALA A 269 -10.79 -8.64 8.50
N ASP A 270 -10.04 -8.71 9.60
CA ASP A 270 -9.10 -9.79 9.86
C ASP A 270 -9.81 -11.16 9.97
N MET A 271 -10.93 -11.23 10.71
CA MET A 271 -11.73 -12.47 10.82
C MET A 271 -12.29 -12.94 9.46
N VAL A 272 -12.73 -12.01 8.61
CA VAL A 272 -13.21 -12.32 7.26
C VAL A 272 -12.05 -12.82 6.39
N HIS A 273 -10.91 -12.15 6.44
CA HIS A 273 -9.70 -12.54 5.72
C HIS A 273 -9.22 -13.94 6.06
N GLU A 274 -9.13 -14.27 7.34
CA GLU A 274 -8.78 -15.61 7.81
C GLU A 274 -9.74 -16.67 7.26
N SER A 275 -11.04 -16.34 7.21
CA SER A 275 -12.08 -17.24 6.71
C SER A 275 -12.03 -17.44 5.19
N LEU A 276 -11.56 -16.45 4.44
CA LEU A 276 -11.44 -16.50 2.98
C LEU A 276 -10.28 -17.37 2.49
N ALA A 277 -9.33 -17.72 3.37
CA ALA A 277 -8.19 -18.59 3.08
C ALA A 277 -7.42 -18.18 1.79
N GLY A 278 -7.26 -16.87 1.58
CA GLY A 278 -6.56 -16.29 0.43
C GLY A 278 -7.41 -16.07 -0.82
N LYS A 279 -8.73 -16.28 -0.77
CA LYS A 279 -9.63 -15.80 -1.83
C LYS A 279 -9.78 -14.27 -1.73
N PRO A 280 -9.62 -13.52 -2.83
CA PRO A 280 -9.72 -12.07 -2.78
C PRO A 280 -11.18 -11.59 -2.64
N VAL A 281 -11.35 -10.38 -2.11
CA VAL A 281 -12.69 -9.75 -1.95
C VAL A 281 -13.10 -8.83 -3.10
N TYR A 282 -12.14 -8.43 -3.92
CA TYR A 282 -12.35 -7.69 -5.17
C TYR A 282 -11.49 -8.28 -6.29
N GLY A 283 -11.71 -7.80 -7.51
CA GLY A 283 -11.06 -8.30 -8.72
C GLY A 283 -11.85 -9.42 -9.40
N THR A 284 -11.28 -9.96 -10.47
CA THR A 284 -11.94 -10.94 -11.34
C THR A 284 -12.17 -12.31 -10.68
N ASN A 285 -11.31 -12.68 -9.73
CA ASN A 285 -11.37 -13.97 -9.01
C ASN A 285 -11.94 -13.83 -7.59
N ARG A 286 -12.73 -12.76 -7.35
CA ARG A 286 -13.28 -12.49 -6.02
C ARG A 286 -14.24 -13.56 -5.53
N VAL A 287 -14.36 -13.65 -4.21
CA VAL A 287 -15.39 -14.45 -3.54
C VAL A 287 -16.81 -14.05 -3.99
N ASP A 288 -17.72 -15.03 -4.01
CA ASP A 288 -19.12 -14.79 -4.34
C ASP A 288 -19.80 -13.87 -3.32
N ALA A 289 -20.80 -13.10 -3.78
CA ALA A 289 -21.51 -12.14 -2.94
C ALA A 289 -22.22 -12.81 -1.75
N LEU A 290 -22.77 -14.02 -1.93
CA LEU A 290 -23.44 -14.75 -0.86
C LEU A 290 -22.44 -15.25 0.18
N GLU A 291 -21.34 -15.85 -0.27
CA GLU A 291 -20.26 -16.32 0.62
C GLU A 291 -19.69 -15.14 1.43
N LEU A 292 -19.41 -14.01 0.78
CA LEU A 292 -18.93 -12.80 1.46
C LEU A 292 -19.95 -12.24 2.46
N GLN A 293 -21.24 -12.22 2.11
CA GLN A 293 -22.30 -11.78 3.03
C GLN A 293 -22.34 -12.64 4.29
N GLU A 294 -22.25 -13.97 4.15
CA GLU A 294 -22.25 -14.89 5.29
C GLU A 294 -21.02 -14.68 6.19
N LEU A 295 -19.84 -14.49 5.60
CA LEU A 295 -18.61 -14.24 6.35
C LEU A 295 -18.66 -12.91 7.10
N LEU A 296 -19.11 -11.83 6.44
CA LEU A 296 -19.31 -10.52 7.07
C LEU A 296 -20.29 -10.60 8.24
N ALA A 297 -21.41 -11.30 8.05
CA ALA A 297 -22.41 -11.46 9.09
C ALA A 297 -21.88 -12.24 10.29
N ARG A 298 -21.16 -13.35 10.06
CA ARG A 298 -20.54 -14.16 11.13
C ARG A 298 -19.50 -13.37 11.91
N ALA A 299 -18.58 -12.69 11.21
CA ALA A 299 -17.53 -11.89 11.84
C ALA A 299 -18.12 -10.73 12.66
N THR A 300 -19.13 -10.04 12.12
CA THR A 300 -19.82 -8.96 12.82
C THR A 300 -20.57 -9.49 14.05
N ALA A 301 -21.29 -10.61 13.93
CA ALA A 301 -22.02 -11.22 15.04
C ALA A 301 -21.08 -11.68 16.16
N GLN A 302 -19.94 -12.27 15.81
CA GLN A 302 -18.90 -12.65 16.76
C GLN A 302 -18.35 -11.44 17.51
N LYS A 303 -18.15 -10.31 16.80
CA LYS A 303 -17.70 -9.06 17.41
C LYS A 303 -18.75 -8.43 18.33
N ILE A 304 -20.03 -8.46 17.95
CA ILE A 304 -21.13 -8.02 18.83
C ILE A 304 -21.13 -8.86 20.09
N ARG A 305 -21.07 -10.19 19.96
CA ARG A 305 -21.08 -11.12 21.10
C ARG A 305 -19.92 -10.87 22.07
N SER A 306 -18.72 -10.58 21.58
CA SER A 306 -17.56 -10.31 22.45
C SER A 306 -17.62 -8.95 23.13
N THR A 307 -18.37 -8.00 22.59
CA THR A 307 -18.47 -6.62 23.11
C THR A 307 -19.64 -6.46 24.09
N VAL A 308 -20.71 -7.22 23.91
CA VAL A 308 -21.83 -7.25 24.86
C VAL A 308 -21.37 -8.02 26.10
N SER A 309 -21.00 -7.30 27.17
CA SER A 309 -20.81 -7.90 28.50
C SER A 309 -22.11 -8.58 28.90
N ILE A 310 -22.13 -9.91 28.85
CA ILE A 310 -23.10 -10.68 29.59
C ILE A 310 -22.45 -10.80 30.97
N ASP A 311 -22.80 -9.89 31.88
CA ASP A 311 -22.47 -10.06 33.29
C ASP A 311 -23.07 -11.42 33.72
N THR A 312 -22.21 -12.42 33.87
CA THR A 312 -22.54 -13.75 34.39
C THR A 312 -22.72 -13.70 35.90
#